data_AF-B7PXC3-F1
#
_entry.id   AF-B7PXC3-F1
#
_cell.length_a   1.000
_cell.length_b   1.000
_cell.length_c   1.000
_cell.angle_alpha   90.00
_cell.angle_beta   90.00
_cell.angle_gamma   90.00
#
_symmetry.space_group_name_H-M   'P 1'
#
loop_
_entity.id
_entity.type
_entity.pdbx_description
1 polymer ?
#
loop_
_entity_poly.entity_id
_entity_poly.type
_entity_poly.pdbx_seq_one_letter_code
_entity_poly.pdbx_strand_id
1 'polypeptide(L)'
;YCSTLVEQEIEALEFKHHEHRTRLVNGNIFLSPQSPDTDLEKYTFSNGMALSVKLAIWEAFLDAYVESVESIIEDMKEGRTITMTREHVFRKTGELFSLRHLINLSSDLLDTPDFYWDRPALESHYLKVVRYMNIGRRTKVMNEKLTHCCELMELLSHHLEDKHHVRLEVMIIVLIMVEVVFECLHYAAKFF
;
A
#
# COMPACT_ATOMS: atom_id res chain seq x y z
N TYR A 1 -6.22 11.20 -9.81
CA TYR A 1 -5.79 12.07 -8.69
C TYR A 1 -7.02 12.37 -7.84
N CYS A 2 -7.26 11.60 -6.79
CA CYS A 2 -8.31 11.90 -5.81
C CYS A 2 -7.66 12.76 -4.72
N SER A 3 -7.94 14.05 -4.74
CA SER A 3 -7.24 15.08 -3.96
C SER A 3 -7.84 15.33 -2.57
N THR A 4 -8.72 14.45 -2.08
CA THR A 4 -9.58 14.76 -0.92
C THR A 4 -9.35 13.90 0.32
N LEU A 5 -8.43 12.92 0.31
CA LEU A 5 -8.42 11.91 1.37
C LEU A 5 -7.46 12.18 2.54
N VAL A 6 -6.56 13.16 2.42
CA VAL A 6 -5.70 13.56 3.53
C VAL A 6 -5.83 15.06 3.72
N GLU A 7 -6.81 15.49 4.52
CA GLU A 7 -6.99 16.91 4.82
C GLU A 7 -5.90 17.46 5.75
N GLN A 8 -5.32 16.65 6.65
CA GLN A 8 -4.11 17.02 7.40
C GLN A 8 -3.50 15.84 8.18
N GLU A 9 -2.22 15.52 7.96
CA GLU A 9 -1.42 14.72 8.89
C GLU A 9 -0.50 15.66 9.67
N ILE A 10 -0.51 15.57 11.00
CA ILE A 10 0.27 16.47 11.88
C ILE A 10 1.09 15.64 12.84
N GLU A 11 2.38 15.93 12.89
CA GLU A 11 3.27 15.42 13.93
C GLU A 11 3.95 16.59 14.65
N ALA A 12 4.11 16.46 15.96
CA ALA A 12 4.67 17.50 16.81
C ALA A 12 5.72 16.93 17.77
N LEU A 13 6.79 17.70 17.97
CA LEU A 13 7.83 17.44 18.97
C LEU A 13 8.05 18.72 19.77
N GLU A 14 8.15 18.58 21.09
CA GLU A 14 8.50 19.71 21.95
C GLU A 14 10.00 20.02 21.84
N PHE A 15 10.35 21.31 21.86
CA PHE A 15 11.74 21.75 21.89
C PHE A 15 12.03 22.73 23.02
N LYS A 16 13.26 22.69 23.55
CA LYS A 16 13.76 23.57 24.60
C LYS A 16 15.19 24.00 24.27
N HIS A 17 15.53 25.24 24.61
CA HIS A 17 16.91 25.71 24.52
C HIS A 17 17.70 25.25 25.73
N HIS A 18 18.93 24.83 25.50
CA HIS A 18 19.82 24.35 26.55
C HIS A 18 21.27 24.71 26.23
N GLU A 19 22.08 25.00 27.25
CA GLU A 19 23.48 25.40 27.05
C GLU A 19 24.37 24.24 26.61
N HIS A 20 23.95 22.99 26.83
CA HIS A 20 24.69 21.80 26.42
C HIS A 20 24.42 21.41 24.97
N ARG A 21 25.16 20.41 24.48
CA ARG A 21 25.05 19.89 23.10
C ARG A 21 23.62 19.50 22.73
N THR A 22 23.28 19.73 21.47
CA THR A 22 21.98 19.38 20.90
C THR A 22 21.71 17.88 21.02
N ARG A 23 20.50 17.51 21.43
CA ARG A 23 20.11 16.10 21.63
C ARG A 23 18.59 15.91 21.62
N LEU A 24 18.17 14.73 21.19
CA LEU A 24 16.79 14.24 21.35
C LEU A 24 16.77 13.27 22.54
N VAL A 25 15.96 13.57 23.56
CA VAL A 25 15.78 12.71 24.74
C VAL A 25 14.30 12.66 25.10
N ASN A 26 13.71 11.47 25.14
CA ASN A 26 12.31 11.24 25.52
C ASN A 26 11.32 12.20 24.83
N GLY A 27 11.45 12.36 23.51
CA GLY A 27 10.55 13.21 22.71
C GLY A 27 10.77 14.71 22.83
N ASN A 28 11.77 15.14 23.60
CA ASN A 28 12.14 16.54 23.74
C ASN A 28 13.42 16.83 22.96
N ILE A 29 13.36 17.82 22.07
CA ILE A 29 14.52 18.34 21.35
C ILE A 29 15.18 19.40 22.23
N PHE A 30 16.40 19.15 22.67
CA PHE A 30 17.23 20.16 23.33
C PHE A 30 18.16 20.77 22.29
N LEU A 31 17.98 22.06 21.97
CA LEU A 31 18.80 22.79 21.01
C LEU A 31 19.83 23.64 21.73
N SER A 32 21.09 23.56 21.30
CA SER A 32 22.16 24.45 21.75
C SER A 32 22.17 25.73 20.91
N PRO A 33 21.83 26.92 21.45
CA PRO A 33 21.82 28.16 20.67
C PRO A 33 23.22 28.67 20.33
N GLN A 34 24.27 28.07 20.90
CA GLN A 34 25.67 28.45 20.68
C GLN A 34 26.39 27.49 19.71
N SER A 35 25.71 26.46 19.18
CA SER A 35 26.35 25.56 18.21
C SER A 35 26.49 26.27 16.85
N PRO A 36 27.64 26.19 16.18
CA PRO A 36 27.82 26.77 14.85
C PRO A 36 26.88 26.11 13.81
N ASP A 37 26.44 24.87 14.08
CA ASP A 37 25.56 24.08 13.21
C ASP A 37 24.08 24.17 13.60
N THR A 38 23.68 25.12 14.47
CA THR A 38 22.31 25.21 15.03
C THR A 38 21.22 25.09 13.96
N ASP A 39 21.39 25.76 12.81
CA ASP A 39 20.37 25.75 11.76
C ASP A 39 20.34 24.41 10.98
N LEU A 40 21.49 23.76 10.84
CA LEU A 40 21.58 22.41 10.26
C LEU A 40 20.99 21.36 11.19
N GLU A 41 21.15 21.53 12.51
CA GLU A 41 20.50 20.69 13.53
C GLU A 41 18.98 20.84 13.46
N LYS A 42 18.45 22.08 13.42
CA LYS A 42 17.01 22.34 13.22
C LYS A 42 16.48 21.72 11.92
N TYR A 43 17.22 21.88 10.82
CA TYR A 43 16.90 21.25 9.55
C TYR A 43 16.83 19.73 9.70
N THR A 44 17.79 19.13 10.40
CA THR A 44 17.86 17.68 10.61
C THR A 44 16.62 17.14 11.34
N PHE A 45 16.21 17.81 12.43
CA PHE A 45 14.99 17.45 13.15
C PHE A 45 13.75 17.61 12.27
N SER A 46 13.66 18.73 11.56
CA SER A 46 12.54 19.04 10.67
C SER A 46 12.44 18.03 9.53
N ASN A 47 13.56 17.60 8.96
CA ASN A 47 13.63 16.60 7.89
C ASN A 47 13.12 15.24 8.36
N GLY A 48 13.57 14.78 9.54
CA GLY A 48 13.07 13.52 10.12
C GLY A 48 11.57 13.57 10.43
N MET A 49 11.05 14.70 10.91
CA MET A 49 9.61 14.90 11.12
C MET A 49 8.83 14.93 9.80
N ALA A 50 9.35 15.63 8.79
CA ALA A 50 8.71 15.69 7.46
C ALA A 50 8.59 14.31 6.82
N LEU A 51 9.61 13.45 6.99
CA LEU A 51 9.55 12.05 6.54
C LEU A 51 8.42 11.28 7.22
N SER A 52 8.25 11.49 8.52
CA SER A 52 7.26 10.77 9.33
C SER A 52 5.83 11.24 9.00
N VAL A 53 5.61 12.54 8.77
CA VAL A 53 4.35 13.07 8.21
C VAL A 53 4.08 12.49 6.81
N LYS A 54 5.09 12.44 5.94
CA LYS A 54 4.92 11.87 4.59
C LYS A 54 4.53 10.39 4.63
N LEU A 55 5.13 9.63 5.55
CA LEU A 55 4.77 8.23 5.78
C LEU A 55 3.32 8.11 6.26
N ALA A 56 2.86 8.98 7.15
CA ALA A 56 1.47 9.01 7.60
C ALA A 56 0.47 9.22 6.44
N ILE A 57 0.80 10.10 5.49
CA ILE A 57 -0.02 10.32 4.28
C ILE A 57 -0.15 9.02 3.46
N TRP A 58 0.93 8.26 3.30
CA TRP A 58 0.88 6.99 2.57
C TRP A 58 0.14 5.90 3.33
N GLU A 59 0.32 5.84 4.65
CA GLU A 59 -0.45 4.95 5.53
C GLU A 59 -1.96 5.23 5.37
N ALA A 60 -2.37 6.50 5.38
CA ALA A 60 -3.76 6.90 5.15
C ALA A 60 -4.29 6.48 3.77
N PHE A 61 -3.50 6.65 2.70
CA PHE A 61 -3.90 6.19 1.37
C PHE A 61 -4.05 4.67 1.29
N LEU A 62 -3.18 3.91 1.96
CA LEU A 62 -3.28 2.46 2.02
C LEU A 62 -4.48 2.02 2.84
N ASP A 63 -4.73 2.64 3.99
CA ASP A 63 -5.86 2.31 4.86
C ASP A 63 -7.20 2.59 4.15
N ALA A 64 -7.29 3.69 3.39
CA ALA A 64 -8.47 3.97 2.57
C ALA A 64 -8.67 2.97 1.43
N TYR A 65 -7.58 2.49 0.83
CA TYR A 65 -7.66 1.40 -0.13
C TYR A 65 -8.18 0.12 0.52
N VAL A 66 -7.66 -0.24 1.70
CA VAL A 66 -8.08 -1.41 2.48
C VAL A 66 -9.56 -1.35 2.83
N GLU A 67 -10.05 -0.20 3.32
CA GLU A 67 -11.47 0.02 3.60
C GLU A 67 -12.32 -0.17 2.34
N SER A 68 -11.84 0.31 1.19
CA SER A 68 -12.57 0.16 -0.08
C SER A 68 -12.70 -1.28 -0.59
N VAL A 69 -11.91 -2.22 -0.04
CA VAL A 69 -11.95 -3.65 -0.40
C VAL A 69 -12.52 -4.52 0.71
N GLU A 70 -12.82 -3.96 1.88
CA GLU A 70 -13.28 -4.70 3.06
C GLU A 70 -14.60 -5.44 2.80
N SER A 71 -15.55 -4.81 2.11
CA SER A 71 -16.83 -5.45 1.75
C SER A 71 -16.64 -6.69 0.88
N ILE A 72 -15.59 -6.70 0.04
CA ILE A 72 -15.28 -7.83 -0.84
C ILE A 72 -14.75 -9.00 -0.01
N ILE A 73 -13.88 -8.72 0.95
CA ILE A 73 -13.35 -9.72 1.87
C ILE A 73 -14.50 -10.32 2.69
N GLU A 74 -15.45 -9.51 3.13
CA GLU A 74 -16.62 -9.98 3.87
C GLU A 74 -17.51 -10.91 3.03
N ASP A 75 -17.76 -10.55 1.76
CA ASP A 75 -18.48 -11.42 0.83
C ASP A 75 -17.76 -12.76 0.60
N MET A 76 -16.43 -12.73 0.48
CA MET A 76 -15.61 -13.94 0.37
C MET A 76 -15.70 -14.82 1.62
N LYS A 77 -15.65 -14.21 2.81
CA LYS A 77 -15.73 -14.92 4.09
C LYS A 77 -17.06 -15.65 4.26
N GLU A 78 -18.15 -15.03 3.82
CA GLU A 78 -19.49 -15.62 3.88
C GLU A 78 -19.79 -16.59 2.72
N GLY A 79 -18.90 -16.72 1.74
CA GLY A 79 -19.13 -17.53 0.54
C GLY A 79 -20.23 -16.97 -0.35
N ARG A 80 -20.54 -15.67 -0.23
CA ARG A 80 -21.50 -14.99 -1.09
C ARG A 80 -20.94 -14.87 -2.51
N THR A 81 -21.84 -14.75 -3.49
CA THR A 81 -21.41 -14.46 -4.85
C THR A 81 -20.79 -13.07 -4.89
N ILE A 82 -19.48 -13.01 -5.10
CA ILE A 82 -18.75 -11.75 -5.31
C ILE A 82 -19.41 -11.00 -6.47
N THR A 83 -20.01 -9.84 -6.16
CA THR A 83 -20.77 -9.01 -7.13
C THR A 83 -19.86 -8.15 -8.01
N MET A 84 -18.56 -8.21 -7.79
CA MET A 84 -17.56 -7.40 -8.48
C MET A 84 -17.29 -7.91 -9.90
N THR A 85 -17.30 -6.99 -10.88
CA THR A 85 -16.97 -7.30 -12.27
C THR A 85 -15.45 -7.38 -12.47
N ARG A 86 -15.00 -8.06 -13.54
CA ARG A 86 -13.57 -8.12 -13.92
C ARG A 86 -12.98 -6.73 -14.14
N GLU A 87 -13.76 -5.82 -14.70
CA GLU A 87 -13.36 -4.41 -14.88
C GLU A 87 -13.10 -3.72 -13.53
N HIS A 88 -13.94 -3.98 -12.52
CA HIS A 88 -13.76 -3.38 -11.20
C HIS A 88 -12.53 -3.97 -10.47
N VAL A 89 -12.29 -5.29 -10.56
CA VAL A 89 -11.04 -5.90 -10.08
C VAL A 89 -9.85 -5.25 -10.77
N PHE A 90 -9.86 -5.14 -12.09
CA PHE A 90 -8.76 -4.53 -12.85
C PHE A 90 -8.50 -3.08 -12.41
N ARG A 91 -9.55 -2.30 -12.19
CA ARG A 91 -9.45 -0.93 -11.68
C ARG A 91 -8.82 -0.88 -10.29
N LYS A 92 -9.28 -1.73 -9.36
CA LYS A 92 -8.73 -1.80 -7.99
C LYS A 92 -7.27 -2.25 -7.99
N THR A 93 -6.94 -3.25 -8.79
CA THR A 93 -5.55 -3.66 -9.05
C THR A 93 -4.71 -2.50 -9.55
N GLY A 94 -5.22 -1.70 -10.50
CA GLY A 94 -4.54 -0.49 -10.98
C GLY A 94 -4.34 0.59 -9.90
N GLU A 95 -5.36 0.85 -9.07
CA GLU A 95 -5.27 1.76 -7.92
C GLU A 95 -4.16 1.32 -6.96
N LEU A 96 -4.11 0.02 -6.64
CA LEU A 96 -3.09 -0.58 -5.78
C LEU A 96 -1.68 -0.51 -6.37
N PHE A 97 -1.53 -0.80 -7.67
CA PHE A 97 -0.24 -0.67 -8.35
C PHE A 97 0.24 0.77 -8.38
N SER A 98 -0.65 1.74 -8.57
CA SER A 98 -0.31 3.16 -8.49
C SER A 98 0.20 3.53 -7.10
N LEU A 99 -0.45 3.04 -6.03
CA LEU A 99 -0.02 3.28 -4.66
C LEU A 99 1.35 2.64 -4.38
N ARG A 100 1.54 1.38 -4.78
CA ARG A 100 2.83 0.68 -4.68
C ARG A 100 3.93 1.40 -5.43
N HIS A 101 3.66 1.87 -6.65
CA HIS A 101 4.63 2.61 -7.44
C HIS A 101 5.02 3.93 -6.76
N LEU A 102 4.04 4.68 -6.25
CA LEU A 102 4.29 5.92 -5.52
C LEU A 102 5.18 5.68 -4.31
N ILE A 103 4.84 4.70 -3.47
CA ILE A 103 5.60 4.34 -2.26
C ILE A 103 7.03 3.93 -2.65
N ASN A 104 7.18 3.05 -3.64
CA ASN A 104 8.49 2.56 -4.06
C ASN A 104 9.39 3.66 -4.64
N LEU A 105 8.85 4.57 -5.47
CA LEU A 105 9.63 5.69 -6.04
C LEU A 105 10.17 6.60 -4.94
N SER A 106 9.42 6.72 -3.85
CA SER A 106 9.79 7.51 -2.68
C SER A 106 10.51 6.72 -1.60
N SER A 107 10.75 5.41 -1.80
CA SER A 107 11.43 4.57 -0.82
C SER A 107 12.88 4.96 -0.62
N ASP A 108 13.55 5.51 -1.64
CA ASP A 108 14.89 6.11 -1.53
C ASP A 108 14.94 7.25 -0.49
N LEU A 109 13.79 7.86 -0.15
CA LEU A 109 13.70 8.87 0.90
C LEU A 109 13.62 8.28 2.31
N LEU A 110 13.35 6.97 2.45
CA LEU A 110 13.29 6.28 3.74
C LEU A 110 14.69 5.85 4.22
N ASP A 111 15.65 5.77 3.31
CA ASP A 111 17.06 5.59 3.65
C ASP A 111 17.65 6.89 4.23
N THR A 112 18.82 6.78 4.87
CA THR A 112 19.55 7.96 5.35
C THR A 112 19.95 8.83 4.16
N PRO A 113 19.48 10.10 4.07
CA PRO A 113 19.81 10.95 2.93
C PRO A 113 21.32 11.21 2.80
N ASP A 114 21.83 11.24 1.57
CA ASP A 114 23.24 11.49 1.23
C ASP A 114 23.81 12.76 1.87
N PHE A 115 22.95 13.74 2.13
CA PHE A 115 23.27 14.95 2.87
C PHE A 115 23.99 14.67 4.21
N TYR A 116 23.73 13.53 4.85
CA TYR A 116 24.31 13.19 6.15
C TYR A 116 25.62 12.39 6.07
N TRP A 117 26.03 11.88 4.91
CA TRP A 117 27.19 10.96 4.80
C TRP A 117 28.49 11.54 5.33
N ASP A 118 28.77 12.82 5.07
CA ASP A 118 29.97 13.50 5.57
C ASP A 118 29.75 14.19 6.92
N ARG A 119 28.58 14.01 7.54
CA ARG A 119 28.11 14.78 8.71
C ARG A 119 27.62 13.85 9.83
N PRO A 120 28.51 13.08 10.49
CA PRO A 120 28.12 12.02 11.45
C PRO A 120 27.36 12.55 12.67
N ALA A 121 27.60 13.80 13.08
CA ALA A 121 26.85 14.43 14.16
C ALA A 121 25.37 14.62 13.78
N LEU A 122 25.10 15.16 12.59
CA LEU A 122 23.74 15.35 12.07
C LEU A 122 23.08 14.01 11.74
N GLU A 123 23.81 13.06 11.17
CA GLU A 123 23.32 11.71 10.93
C GLU A 123 22.80 11.07 12.24
N SER A 124 23.56 11.19 13.33
CA SER A 124 23.15 10.71 14.65
C SER A 124 21.84 11.35 15.13
N HIS A 125 21.65 12.66 14.89
CA HIS A 125 20.40 13.35 15.22
C HIS A 125 19.24 12.87 14.34
N TYR A 126 19.45 12.74 13.04
CA TYR A 126 18.46 12.24 12.09
C TYR A 126 17.98 10.83 12.47
N LEU A 127 18.91 9.89 12.66
CA LEU A 127 18.61 8.50 13.03
C LEU A 127 17.88 8.39 14.37
N LYS A 128 18.15 9.30 15.33
CA LYS A 128 17.40 9.37 16.59
C LYS A 128 15.95 9.79 16.36
N VAL A 129 15.69 10.75 15.48
CA VAL A 129 14.32 11.14 15.11
C VAL A 129 13.61 10.00 14.41
N VAL A 130 14.24 9.39 13.40
CA VAL A 130 13.71 8.23 12.66
C VAL A 130 13.32 7.10 13.62
N ARG A 131 14.18 6.81 14.60
CA ARG A 131 13.92 5.80 15.64
C ARG A 131 12.79 6.22 16.56
N TYR A 132 12.80 7.47 17.05
CA TYR A 132 11.79 7.97 17.97
C TYR A 132 10.39 7.95 17.35
N MET A 133 10.29 8.35 16.08
CA MET A 133 9.04 8.34 15.31
C MET A 133 8.66 6.96 14.76
N ASN A 134 9.45 5.92 15.09
CA ASN A 134 9.23 4.53 14.68
C ASN A 134 9.08 4.31 13.17
N ILE A 135 9.73 5.15 12.35
CA ILE A 135 9.58 5.15 10.88
C ILE A 135 9.86 3.75 10.31
N GLY A 136 10.94 3.09 10.72
CA GLY A 136 11.27 1.75 10.21
C GLY A 136 10.21 0.69 10.51
N ARG A 137 9.60 0.70 11.71
CA ARG A 137 8.52 -0.23 12.07
C ARG A 137 7.26 0.07 11.27
N ARG A 138 6.90 1.35 11.16
CA ARG A 138 5.73 1.84 10.41
C ARG A 138 5.83 1.46 8.93
N THR A 139 6.97 1.72 8.29
CA THR A 139 7.28 1.29 6.93
C THR A 139 7.12 -0.23 6.75
N LYS A 140 7.58 -1.03 7.71
CA LYS A 140 7.45 -2.50 7.63
C LYS A 140 5.98 -2.93 7.63
N VAL A 141 5.18 -2.41 8.56
CA VAL A 141 3.75 -2.73 8.66
C VAL A 141 3.00 -2.29 7.40
N MET A 142 3.30 -1.10 6.87
CA MET A 142 2.72 -0.61 5.62
C MET A 142 3.05 -1.54 4.44
N ASN A 143 4.30 -2.01 4.32
CA ASN A 143 4.69 -2.95 3.27
C ASN A 143 4.01 -4.32 3.39
N GLU A 144 3.82 -4.83 4.61
CA GLU A 144 3.06 -6.06 4.87
C GLU A 144 1.59 -5.92 4.42
N LYS A 145 0.92 -4.84 4.84
CA LYS A 145 -0.45 -4.51 4.40
C LYS A 145 -0.57 -4.41 2.88
N LEU A 146 0.38 -3.73 2.23
CA LEU A 146 0.41 -3.58 0.78
C LEU A 146 0.57 -4.92 0.06
N THR A 147 1.41 -5.81 0.61
CA THR A 147 1.62 -7.17 0.08
C THR A 147 0.34 -7.99 0.17
N HIS A 148 -0.34 -7.99 1.31
CA HIS A 148 -1.61 -8.69 1.47
C HIS A 148 -2.71 -8.18 0.53
N CYS A 149 -2.76 -6.87 0.29
CA CYS A 149 -3.67 -6.31 -0.71
C CYS A 149 -3.37 -6.81 -2.13
N CYS A 150 -2.08 -6.98 -2.48
CA CYS A 150 -1.69 -7.50 -3.78
C CYS A 150 -2.09 -8.97 -3.92
N GLU A 151 -1.81 -9.79 -2.91
CA GLU A 151 -2.21 -11.20 -2.85
C GLU A 151 -3.73 -11.35 -2.99
N LEU A 152 -4.51 -10.52 -2.30
CA LEU A 152 -5.97 -10.51 -2.40
C LEU A 152 -6.44 -10.21 -3.83
N MET A 153 -5.87 -9.20 -4.49
CA MET A 153 -6.25 -8.83 -5.85
C MET A 153 -5.86 -9.90 -6.88
N GLU A 154 -4.75 -10.59 -6.66
CA GLU A 154 -4.34 -11.75 -7.47
C GLU A 154 -5.33 -12.91 -7.31
N LEU A 155 -5.72 -13.26 -6.09
CA LEU A 155 -6.73 -14.28 -5.81
C LEU A 155 -8.09 -13.95 -6.45
N LEU A 156 -8.53 -12.69 -6.36
CA LEU A 156 -9.77 -12.23 -6.98
C LEU A 156 -9.71 -12.33 -8.50
N SER A 157 -8.57 -11.99 -9.10
CA SER A 157 -8.35 -12.08 -10.54
C SER A 157 -8.44 -13.54 -11.02
N HIS A 158 -7.76 -14.46 -10.33
CA HIS A 158 -7.83 -15.90 -10.63
C HIS A 158 -9.25 -16.46 -10.51
N HIS A 159 -9.98 -16.11 -9.44
CA HIS A 159 -11.35 -16.58 -9.24
C HIS A 159 -12.31 -16.16 -10.38
N LEU A 160 -12.10 -14.97 -10.96
CA LEU A 160 -12.89 -14.51 -12.10
C LEU A 160 -12.49 -15.19 -13.41
N GLU A 161 -11.22 -15.55 -13.58
CA GLU A 161 -10.75 -16.30 -14.75
C GLU A 161 -11.29 -17.73 -14.77
N ASP A 162 -11.31 -18.41 -13.61
CA ASP A 162 -11.89 -19.75 -13.48
C ASP A 162 -13.37 -19.76 -13.88
N LYS A 163 -14.16 -18.76 -13.46
CA LYS A 163 -15.56 -18.62 -13.89
C LYS A 163 -15.70 -18.48 -15.40
N HIS A 164 -14.74 -17.82 -16.06
CA HIS A 164 -14.76 -17.69 -17.51
C HIS A 164 -14.47 -19.03 -18.20
N HIS A 165 -13.46 -19.77 -17.73
CA HIS A 165 -13.12 -21.09 -18.27
C HIS A 165 -14.28 -22.08 -18.12
N VAL A 166 -14.94 -22.12 -16.96
CA VAL A 166 -16.11 -23.00 -16.73
C VAL A 166 -17.25 -22.66 -17.70
N ARG A 167 -17.51 -21.38 -17.98
CA ARG A 167 -18.55 -20.99 -18.94
C ARG A 167 -18.23 -21.45 -20.37
N LEU A 168 -16.97 -21.37 -20.77
CA LEU A 168 -16.54 -21.88 -22.08
C LEU A 168 -16.67 -23.40 -22.15
N GLU A 169 -16.30 -24.11 -21.09
CA GLU A 169 -16.44 -25.57 -21.01
C GLU A 169 -17.90 -26.00 -21.15
N VAL A 170 -18.81 -25.38 -20.40
CA VAL A 170 -20.25 -25.66 -20.50
C VAL A 170 -20.78 -25.38 -21.91
N MET A 171 -20.34 -24.30 -22.56
CA MET A 171 -20.72 -24.00 -23.94
C MET A 171 -20.28 -25.11 -24.91
N ILE A 172 -19.05 -25.62 -24.77
CA ILE A 172 -18.53 -26.72 -25.60
C ILE A 172 -19.34 -28.00 -25.36
N ILE A 173 -19.62 -28.36 -24.11
CA ILE A 173 -20.42 -29.54 -23.77
C ILE A 173 -21.81 -29.45 -24.41
N VAL A 174 -22.48 -28.29 -24.32
CA VAL A 174 -23.79 -28.08 -24.94
C VAL A 174 -23.73 -28.22 -26.46
N LEU A 175 -22.71 -27.68 -27.12
CA LEU A 175 -22.54 -27.81 -28.58
C LEU A 175 -22.38 -29.27 -29.03
N ILE A 176 -21.59 -30.06 -28.31
CA ILE A 176 -21.41 -31.50 -28.59
C ILE A 176 -22.74 -32.25 -28.38
N MET A 177 -23.48 -31.94 -27.32
CA MET A 177 -24.78 -32.57 -27.05
C MET A 177 -25.80 -32.31 -28.17
N VAL A 178 -25.83 -31.09 -28.72
CA VAL A 178 -26.70 -30.75 -29.85
C VAL A 178 -26.34 -31.57 -31.09
N GLU A 179 -25.05 -31.70 -31.41
CA GLU A 179 -24.57 -32.50 -32.54
C GLU A 179 -24.98 -33.98 -32.42
N VAL A 180 -24.76 -34.57 -31.23
CA VAL A 180 -25.13 -35.97 -30.97
C VAL A 180 -26.64 -36.17 -31.10
N VAL A 181 -27.46 -35.22 -30.64
CA VAL A 181 -28.92 -35.28 -30.81
C VAL A 181 -29.31 -35.25 -32.29
N PHE A 182 -28.70 -34.38 -33.11
CA PHE A 182 -28.98 -34.35 -34.54
C PHE A 182 -28.60 -35.66 -35.25
N GLU A 183 -27.44 -36.22 -34.93
CA GLU A 183 -27.00 -37.53 -35.46
C GLU A 183 -27.94 -38.67 -35.02
N CYS A 184 -28.35 -38.70 -33.76
CA CYS A 184 -29.32 -39.68 -33.26
C CYS A 184 -30.68 -39.56 -33.97
N LEU A 185 -31.18 -38.34 -34.17
CA LEU A 185 -32.43 -38.10 -34.90
C LEU A 185 -32.32 -38.53 -36.38
N HIS A 186 -31.20 -38.23 -37.03
CA HIS A 186 -30.94 -38.66 -38.40
C HIS A 186 -30.90 -40.19 -38.53
N TYR A 187 -30.21 -40.86 -37.61
CA TYR A 187 -30.14 -42.32 -37.59
C TYR A 187 -31.52 -42.95 -37.36
N ALA A 188 -32.32 -42.41 -36.42
CA ALA A 188 -33.67 -42.87 -36.16
C ALA A 188 -34.58 -42.70 -37.39
N ALA A 189 -34.51 -41.55 -38.07
CA ALA A 189 -35.27 -41.27 -39.29
C ALA A 189 -34.84 -42.14 -40.49
N LYS A 190 -33.63 -42.71 -40.47
CA LYS A 190 -33.15 -43.63 -41.50
C LYS A 190 -33.59 -45.08 -41.25
N PHE A 191 -33.81 -45.45 -40.00
CA PHE A 191 -34.17 -46.83 -39.61
C PHE A 191 -35.68 -47.07 -39.51
N PHE A 192 -36.48 -46.01 -39.47
CA PHE A 192 -37.94 -46.02 -39.50
C PHE A 192 -38.47 -45.57 -40.86
#